data_AF-A0A0A0BK13-F1
#
_entry.id   AF-A0A0A0BK13-F1
#
_cell.length_a   1.000
_cell.length_b   1.000
_cell.length_c   1.000
_cell.angle_alpha   90.00
_cell.angle_beta   90.00
_cell.angle_gamma   90.00
#
_symmetry.space_group_name_H-M   'P 1'
#
loop_
_entity.id
_entity.type
_entity.pdbx_description
1 polymer ?
#
loop_
_entity_poly.entity_id
_entity_poly.type
_entity_poly.pdbx_seq_one_letter_code
_entity_poly.pdbx_strand_id
1 'polypeptide(L)'
;MEGVLNADNAPDVRARWVVEGANGPTTPDADTVLADRGVVVVPDILANAGGVVVSYFEWVQAQQAYWWTLAEIEHRLAERMQMAYDAVAQVARERDVSLRDAALVLSVQRVAEAHRTRGLYP
;
A
#
# COMPACT_ATOMS: atom_id res chain seq x y z
N MET A 1 15.94 5.79 -6.81
CA MET A 1 16.08 5.07 -8.09
C MET A 1 14.79 4.34 -8.31
N GLU A 2 14.11 4.60 -9.41
CA GLU A 2 12.87 3.92 -9.82
C GLU A 2 13.20 2.85 -10.86
N GLY A 3 12.35 1.83 -11.01
CA GLY A 3 12.50 0.79 -12.04
C GLY A 3 13.75 -0.09 -11.91
N VAL A 4 14.20 -0.32 -10.67
CA VAL A 4 15.35 -1.20 -10.38
C VAL A 4 15.03 -2.65 -10.73
N LEU A 5 13.80 -3.09 -10.47
CA LEU A 5 13.26 -4.34 -11.00
C LEU A 5 12.58 -4.05 -12.34
N ASN A 6 13.09 -4.68 -13.40
CA ASN A 6 12.66 -4.51 -14.77
C ASN A 6 12.59 -5.86 -15.49
N ALA A 7 12.12 -5.87 -16.74
CA ALA A 7 11.91 -7.11 -17.49
C ALA A 7 13.18 -7.97 -17.63
N ASP A 8 14.36 -7.35 -17.63
CA ASP A 8 15.64 -8.04 -17.80
C ASP A 8 16.05 -8.85 -16.57
N ASN A 9 15.75 -8.33 -15.37
CA ASN A 9 16.18 -8.95 -14.10
C ASN A 9 15.05 -9.59 -13.29
N ALA A 10 13.78 -9.31 -13.61
CA ALA A 10 12.63 -9.95 -12.99
C ALA A 10 12.66 -11.50 -13.07
N PRO A 11 13.14 -12.14 -14.16
CA PRO A 11 13.30 -13.59 -14.22
C PRO A 11 14.29 -14.18 -13.21
N ASP A 12 15.25 -13.39 -12.74
CA ASP A 12 16.28 -13.85 -11.79
C ASP A 12 15.82 -13.78 -10.33
N VAL A 13 14.69 -13.10 -10.05
CA VAL A 13 14.13 -13.01 -8.71
C VAL A 13 13.72 -14.40 -8.22
N ARG A 14 14.25 -14.82 -7.07
CA ARG A 14 13.96 -16.12 -6.42
C ARG A 14 13.03 -16.00 -5.22
N ALA A 15 12.68 -14.78 -4.83
CA ALA A 15 11.81 -14.53 -3.69
C ALA A 15 10.36 -14.93 -4.01
N ARG A 16 9.63 -15.40 -3.00
CA ARG A 16 8.18 -15.62 -3.11
C ARG A 16 7.37 -14.33 -2.95
N TRP A 17 7.97 -13.34 -2.29
CA TRP A 17 7.37 -12.06 -1.98
C TRP A 17 8.35 -10.94 -2.31
N VAL A 18 7.85 -9.89 -2.95
CA VAL A 18 8.55 -8.62 -3.16
C VAL A 18 7.76 -7.56 -2.43
N VAL A 19 8.38 -6.84 -1.50
CA VAL A 19 7.73 -5.79 -0.70
C VAL A 19 8.38 -4.46 -1.04
N GLU A 20 7.62 -3.56 -1.66
CA GLU A 20 8.15 -2.32 -2.24
C GLU A 20 8.32 -1.22 -1.17
N GLY A 21 9.50 -1.17 -0.54
CA GLY A 21 9.82 -0.09 0.41
C GLY A 21 10.11 1.26 -0.25
N ALA A 22 10.52 1.27 -1.53
CA ALA A 22 10.74 2.48 -2.31
C ALA A 22 9.49 2.83 -3.15
N ASN A 23 9.44 4.04 -3.70
CA ASN A 23 8.41 4.40 -4.69
C ASN A 23 8.80 3.88 -6.08
N GLY A 24 7.88 3.22 -6.77
CA GLY A 24 8.04 2.70 -8.12
C GLY A 24 9.31 1.86 -8.37
N PRO A 25 9.71 0.91 -7.49
CA PRO A 25 10.93 0.14 -7.71
C PRO A 25 10.79 -0.91 -8.81
N THR A 26 9.57 -1.31 -9.17
CA THR A 26 9.26 -2.36 -10.14
C THR A 26 8.53 -1.77 -11.35
N THR A 27 9.00 -2.07 -12.55
CA THR A 27 8.31 -1.65 -13.79
C THR A 27 7.07 -2.52 -14.08
N PRO A 28 6.09 -2.04 -14.87
CA PRO A 28 4.92 -2.85 -15.24
C PRO A 28 5.27 -4.19 -15.93
N ASP A 29 6.30 -4.19 -16.77
CA ASP A 29 6.77 -5.41 -17.45
C ASP A 29 7.37 -6.40 -16.44
N ALA A 30 8.12 -5.92 -15.44
CA ALA A 30 8.61 -6.77 -14.35
C ALA A 30 7.47 -7.31 -13.49
N ASP A 31 6.47 -6.50 -13.18
CA ASP A 31 5.28 -6.91 -12.43
C ASP A 31 4.58 -8.08 -13.12
N THR A 32 4.45 -8.03 -14.45
CA THR A 32 3.90 -9.12 -15.27
C THR A 32 4.74 -10.40 -15.15
N VAL A 33 6.06 -10.30 -15.33
CA VAL A 33 6.98 -11.45 -15.21
C VAL A 33 6.93 -12.06 -13.80
N LEU A 34 6.86 -11.24 -12.76
CA LEU A 34 6.76 -11.69 -11.37
C LEU A 34 5.42 -12.38 -11.10
N ALA A 35 4.32 -11.82 -11.59
CA ALA A 35 2.98 -12.39 -11.45
C ALA A 35 2.86 -13.76 -12.14
N ASP A 36 3.35 -13.89 -13.38
CA ASP A 36 3.36 -15.16 -14.13
C ASP A 36 4.14 -16.26 -13.41
N ARG A 37 5.15 -15.87 -12.62
CA ARG A 37 5.98 -16.78 -11.82
C ARG A 37 5.40 -17.04 -10.42
N GLY A 38 4.24 -16.49 -10.09
CA GLY A 38 3.60 -16.62 -8.79
C GLY A 38 4.32 -15.87 -7.66
N VAL A 39 5.12 -14.86 -7.98
CA VAL A 39 5.75 -13.98 -6.99
C VAL A 39 4.73 -12.92 -6.59
N VAL A 40 4.48 -12.81 -5.28
CA VAL A 40 3.53 -11.82 -4.76
C VAL A 40 4.24 -10.48 -4.58
N VAL A 41 3.79 -9.44 -5.28
CA VAL A 41 4.28 -8.07 -5.11
C VAL A 41 3.34 -7.30 -4.18
N VAL A 42 3.85 -6.85 -3.03
CA VAL A 42 3.16 -5.91 -2.13
C VAL A 42 3.49 -4.50 -2.59
N PRO A 43 2.52 -3.75 -3.13
CA PRO A 43 2.77 -2.51 -3.84
C PRO A 43 3.22 -1.39 -2.90
N ASP A 44 4.04 -0.49 -3.42
CA ASP A 44 4.61 0.65 -2.72
C ASP A 44 3.59 1.49 -1.95
N ILE A 45 2.46 1.83 -2.57
CA ILE A 45 1.34 2.58 -1.97
C ILE A 45 0.82 1.96 -0.66
N LEU A 46 1.01 0.65 -0.48
CA LEU A 46 0.70 -0.06 0.75
C LEU A 46 1.96 -0.25 1.61
N ALA A 47 3.02 -0.80 1.04
CA ALA A 47 4.21 -1.24 1.77
C ALA A 47 4.98 -0.09 2.43
N ASN A 48 5.04 1.08 1.79
CA ASN A 48 5.83 2.22 2.27
C ASN A 48 4.98 3.28 3.02
N ALA A 49 3.68 3.03 3.21
CA ALA A 49 2.73 3.99 3.79
C ALA A 49 3.00 4.33 5.27
N GLY A 50 3.86 3.57 5.95
CA GLY A 50 4.11 3.75 7.38
C GLY A 50 4.59 5.15 7.76
N GLY A 51 5.42 5.79 6.93
CA GLY A 51 5.84 7.17 7.17
C GLY A 51 4.67 8.16 7.19
N VAL A 52 3.75 8.05 6.22
CA VAL A 52 2.55 8.89 6.13
C VAL A 52 1.61 8.65 7.31
N VAL A 53 1.45 7.38 7.73
CA VAL A 53 0.62 7.03 8.90
C VAL A 53 1.18 7.62 10.19
N VAL A 54 2.50 7.58 10.39
CA VAL A 54 3.14 8.18 11.58
C VAL A 54 3.07 9.70 11.55
N SER A 55 3.20 10.35 10.38
CA SER A 55 2.94 11.79 10.25
C SER A 55 1.49 12.16 10.57
N TYR A 56 0.53 11.30 10.24
CA TYR A 56 -0.86 11.49 10.68
C TYR A 56 -0.99 11.38 12.20
N PHE A 57 -0.31 10.42 12.84
CA PHE A 57 -0.29 10.32 14.31
C PHE A 57 0.33 11.54 14.97
N GLU A 58 1.39 12.11 14.39
CA GLU A 58 1.99 13.37 14.85
C GLU A 58 0.94 14.50 14.84
N TRP A 59 0.18 14.64 13.75
CA TRP A 59 -0.89 15.63 13.66
C TRP A 59 -1.97 15.41 14.74
N VAL A 60 -2.40 14.17 14.99
CA VAL A 60 -3.38 13.85 16.03
C VAL A 60 -2.87 14.20 17.44
N GLN A 61 -1.62 13.85 17.75
CA GLN A 61 -0.99 14.15 19.04
C GLN A 61 -0.87 15.67 19.26
N ALA A 62 -0.49 16.42 18.23
CA ALA A 62 -0.38 17.88 18.29
C ALA A 62 -1.73 18.55 18.61
N GLN A 63 -2.85 18.04 18.09
CA GLN A 63 -4.19 18.56 18.41
C GLN A 63 -4.59 18.32 19.87
N GLN A 64 -4.06 17.28 20.51
CA GLN A 64 -4.39 16.90 21.88
C GLN A 64 -3.34 17.36 22.91
N ALA A 65 -2.22 17.92 22.45
CA ALA A 65 -1.04 18.23 23.26
C ALA A 65 -0.57 17.04 24.12
N TYR A 66 -0.75 15.82 23.62
CA TYR A 66 -0.43 14.58 24.32
C TYR A 66 0.38 13.67 23.42
N TRP A 67 1.58 13.33 23.87
CA TRP A 67 2.53 12.52 23.12
C TRP A 67 2.46 11.07 23.56
N TRP A 68 2.33 10.18 22.59
CA TRP A 68 2.35 8.74 22.80
C TRP A 68 3.79 8.24 22.91
N THR A 69 3.95 7.15 23.63
CA THR A 69 5.20 6.39 23.69
C THR A 69 5.48 5.72 22.34
N LEU A 70 6.75 5.34 22.11
CA LEU A 70 7.14 4.57 20.93
C LEU A 70 6.31 3.28 20.78
N ALA A 71 6.09 2.57 21.89
CA ALA A 71 5.32 1.32 21.90
C ALA A 71 3.85 1.54 21.46
N GLU A 72 3.24 2.64 21.87
CA GLU A 72 1.88 3.01 21.43
C GLU A 72 1.85 3.37 19.94
N ILE A 73 2.87 4.08 19.44
CA ILE A 73 3.00 4.40 18.01
C ILE A 73 3.18 3.12 17.18
N GLU A 74 4.09 2.24 17.58
CA GLU A 74 4.37 0.97 16.89
C GLU A 74 3.13 0.08 16.86
N HIS A 75 2.41 -0.05 17.98
CA HIS A 75 1.18 -0.84 18.05
C HIS A 75 0.11 -0.28 17.12
N ARG A 76 -0.17 1.03 17.19
CA ARG A 76 -1.16 1.69 16.32
C ARG A 76 -0.77 1.60 14.85
N LEU A 77 0.52 1.73 14.53
CA LEU A 77 1.03 1.61 13.17
C LEU A 77 0.79 0.19 12.65
N ALA A 78 1.17 -0.84 13.41
CA ALA A 78 0.96 -2.24 13.04
C ALA A 78 -0.52 -2.54 12.77
N GLU A 79 -1.42 -2.09 13.64
CA GLU A 79 -2.86 -2.24 13.45
C GLU A 79 -3.35 -1.59 12.15
N ARG A 80 -2.93 -0.35 11.87
CA ARG A 80 -3.33 0.38 10.66
C ARG A 80 -2.80 -0.25 9.38
N MET A 81 -1.54 -0.68 9.38
CA MET A 81 -0.94 -1.37 8.24
C MET A 81 -1.60 -2.73 7.98
N GLN A 82 -1.91 -3.49 9.04
CA GLN A 82 -2.63 -4.76 8.93
C GLN A 82 -4.03 -4.57 8.35
N MET A 83 -4.80 -3.63 8.88
CA MET A 83 -6.13 -3.29 8.36
C MET A 83 -6.09 -2.87 6.88
N ALA A 84 -5.08 -2.08 6.48
CA ALA A 84 -4.91 -1.66 5.10
C ALA A 84 -4.60 -2.86 4.19
N TYR A 85 -3.68 -3.73 4.61
CA TYR A 85 -3.35 -4.96 3.88
C TYR A 85 -4.56 -5.87 3.74
N ASP A 86 -5.30 -6.12 4.82
CA ASP A 86 -6.46 -7.01 4.79
C ASP A 86 -7.54 -6.51 3.82
N ALA A 87 -7.79 -5.21 3.80
CA ALA A 87 -8.73 -4.59 2.87
C ALA A 87 -8.27 -4.72 1.40
N VAL A 88 -6.99 -4.49 1.12
CA VAL A 88 -6.42 -4.64 -0.24
C VAL A 88 -6.45 -6.11 -0.66
N ALA A 89 -6.01 -7.01 0.21
CA ALA A 89 -5.97 -8.45 -0.07
C ALA A 89 -7.38 -9.03 -0.27
N GLN A 90 -8.39 -8.51 0.43
CA GLN A 90 -9.79 -8.87 0.20
C GLN A 90 -10.23 -8.45 -1.21
N VAL A 91 -10.00 -7.19 -1.60
CA VAL A 91 -10.35 -6.69 -2.95
C VAL A 91 -9.64 -7.48 -4.05
N ALA A 92 -8.36 -7.80 -3.83
CA ALA A 92 -7.57 -8.62 -4.77
C ALA A 92 -8.19 -10.00 -4.97
N ARG A 93 -8.57 -10.69 -3.89
CA ARG A 93 -9.23 -12.00 -3.96
C ARG A 93 -10.62 -11.94 -4.60
N GLU A 94 -11.42 -10.94 -4.24
CA GLU A 94 -12.80 -10.80 -4.73
C GLU A 94 -12.87 -10.48 -6.23
N ARG A 95 -11.87 -9.75 -6.74
CA ARG A 95 -11.84 -9.30 -8.13
C ARG A 95 -10.86 -10.07 -9.01
N ASP A 96 -10.12 -11.02 -8.43
CA ASP A 96 -9.07 -11.79 -9.11
C ASP A 96 -8.04 -10.90 -9.82
N VAL A 97 -7.48 -9.94 -9.06
CA VAL A 97 -6.49 -8.97 -9.56
C VAL A 97 -5.27 -8.92 -8.65
N SER A 98 -4.18 -8.32 -9.14
CA SER A 98 -2.96 -8.11 -8.36
C SER A 98 -3.21 -7.25 -7.11
N LEU A 99 -2.34 -7.35 -6.10
CA LEU A 99 -2.40 -6.45 -4.94
C LEU A 99 -2.22 -4.98 -5.34
N ARG A 100 -1.45 -4.70 -6.39
CA ARG A 100 -1.25 -3.34 -6.91
C ARG A 100 -2.56 -2.77 -7.48
N ASP A 101 -3.23 -3.53 -8.35
CA ASP A 101 -4.50 -3.11 -8.94
C ASP A 101 -5.58 -2.99 -7.87
N ALA A 102 -5.64 -3.95 -6.94
CA ALA A 102 -6.57 -3.90 -5.81
C ALA A 102 -6.37 -2.67 -4.93
N ALA A 103 -5.11 -2.30 -4.64
CA ALA A 103 -4.79 -1.09 -3.89
C ALA A 103 -5.27 0.16 -4.64
N LEU A 104 -5.05 0.25 -5.94
CA LEU A 104 -5.53 1.37 -6.77
C LEU A 104 -7.06 1.44 -6.79
N VAL A 105 -7.74 0.31 -7.03
CA VAL A 105 -9.20 0.19 -7.02
C VAL A 105 -9.77 0.69 -5.69
N LEU A 106 -9.25 0.19 -4.56
CA LEU A 106 -9.71 0.55 -3.23
C LEU A 106 -9.49 2.05 -2.94
N SER A 107 -8.35 2.60 -3.36
CA SER A 107 -8.00 4.01 -3.19
C SER A 107 -8.98 4.92 -3.92
N VAL A 108 -9.22 4.65 -5.20
CA VAL A 108 -10.15 5.42 -6.03
C VAL A 108 -11.59 5.27 -5.51
N GLN A 109 -12.00 4.05 -5.13
CA GLN A 109 -13.33 3.79 -4.62
C GLN A 109 -13.64 4.61 -3.36
N ARG A 110 -12.71 4.66 -2.40
CA ARG A 110 -12.88 5.43 -1.14
C ARG A 110 -13.05 6.93 -1.41
N VAL A 111 -12.25 7.50 -2.30
CA VAL A 111 -12.36 8.93 -2.67
C VAL A 111 -13.68 9.20 -3.40
N ALA A 112 -14.04 8.35 -4.36
CA ALA A 112 -15.27 8.49 -5.12
C ALA A 112 -16.53 8.32 -4.25
N GLU A 113 -16.49 7.43 -3.25
CA GLU A 113 -17.57 7.25 -2.28
C GLU A 113 -17.69 8.47 -1.37
N ALA A 114 -16.59 8.96 -0.80
CA ALA A 114 -16.60 10.18 0.02
C ALA A 114 -17.13 11.40 -0.75
N HIS A 115 -16.77 11.54 -2.03
CA HIS A 115 -17.28 12.59 -2.89
C HIS A 115 -18.79 12.44 -3.13
N ARG A 116 -19.27 11.22 -3.44
CA ARG A 116 -20.71 10.94 -3.63
C ARG A 116 -21.52 11.19 -2.36
N THR A 117 -21.00 10.82 -1.19
CA THR A 117 -21.69 11.02 0.10
C THR A 117 -21.78 12.50 0.47
N ARG A 118 -20.73 13.30 0.24
CA ARG A 118 -20.79 14.76 0.47
C ARG A 118 -21.70 15.46 -0.55
N GLY A 119 -21.88 14.87 -1.72
CA GLY A 119 -22.61 15.47 -2.83
C GLY A 119 -21.82 16.59 -3.51
N LEU A 120 -22.43 17.14 -4.56
CA LEU A 120 -21.93 18.34 -5.25
C LEU A 120 -22.68 19.55 -4.70
N TYR A 121 -21.99 20.35 -3.92
CA TYR A 121 -22.47 21.59 -3.32
C TYR A 121 -21.31 22.61 -3.35
N PRO A 122 -21.55 23.91 -3.61
CA PRO A 122 -20.81 24.93 -2.89
C PRO A 122 -21.27 24.96 -1.44
#